data_AF-A0A7W7NZK7-F1
#
_entry.id   AF-A0A7W7NZK7-F1
#
_cell.length_a   1.000
_cell.length_b   1.000
_cell.length_c   1.000
_cell.angle_alpha   90.00
_cell.angle_beta   90.00
_cell.angle_gamma   90.00
#
_symmetry.space_group_name_H-M   'P 1'
#
loop_
_entity.id
_entity.type
_entity.pdbx_description
1 polymer ?
#
loop_
_entity_poly.entity_id
_entity_poly.type
_entity_poly.pdbx_seq_one_letter_code
_entity_poly.pdbx_strand_id
1 'polypeptide(L)'
;MNRRAWLAILPGLMLGLNCLAAGSPLEDFRSSESIHGLYEIDQAARAFVAAENTRNNTHWTVAEPNLKTLVARCKAPLETRWGEIRLSAADGQELRRKVVEVVCAKSVSGEGWTVSLRVSHAS
;
A
#
# COMPACT_ATOMS: atom_id res chain seq x y z
N MET A 1 1.89 -55.75 -35.46
CA MET A 1 2.12 -54.57 -34.62
C MET A 1 1.81 -53.31 -35.42
N ASN A 2 0.62 -52.71 -35.25
CA ASN A 2 0.29 -51.40 -35.84
C ASN A 2 -0.48 -50.59 -34.79
N ARG A 3 0.20 -49.63 -34.15
CA ARG A 3 -0.36 -48.77 -33.10
C ARG A 3 -1.10 -47.61 -33.77
N ARG A 4 -2.42 -47.56 -33.63
CA ARG A 4 -3.23 -46.40 -34.05
C ARG A 4 -3.27 -45.39 -32.90
N ALA A 5 -2.64 -44.24 -33.13
CA ALA A 5 -2.71 -43.06 -32.28
C ALA A 5 -4.12 -42.46 -32.35
N TRP A 6 -4.69 -42.13 -31.19
CA TRP A 6 -5.86 -41.28 -31.07
C TRP A 6 -5.47 -40.08 -30.21
N LEU A 7 -5.29 -38.93 -30.85
CA LEU A 7 -5.22 -37.62 -30.20
C LEU A 7 -6.65 -37.19 -29.88
N ALA A 8 -7.04 -37.32 -28.61
CA ALA A 8 -8.24 -36.68 -28.11
C ALA A 8 -7.90 -35.21 -27.79
N ILE A 9 -8.21 -34.32 -28.73
CA ILE A 9 -8.20 -32.86 -28.51
C ILE A 9 -9.45 -32.54 -27.71
N LEU A 10 -9.30 -32.31 -26.40
CA LEU A 10 -10.36 -31.73 -25.58
C LEU A 10 -10.40 -30.21 -25.86
N PRO A 11 -11.55 -29.63 -26.28
CA PRO A 11 -11.68 -28.19 -26.45
C PRO A 11 -11.59 -27.53 -25.07
N GLY A 12 -10.61 -26.64 -24.92
CA GLY A 12 -10.43 -25.84 -23.73
C GLY A 12 -11.61 -24.92 -23.48
N LEU A 13 -12.28 -25.11 -22.35
CA LEU A 13 -13.22 -24.14 -21.79
C LEU A 13 -12.51 -23.39 -20.66
N MET A 14 -11.65 -22.44 -21.03
CA MET A 14 -11.11 -21.46 -20.09
C MET A 14 -12.19 -20.42 -19.83
N LEU A 15 -13.12 -20.71 -18.91
CA LEU A 15 -13.99 -19.70 -18.32
C LEU A 15 -13.11 -18.80 -17.44
N GLY A 16 -12.55 -17.74 -18.05
CA GLY A 16 -11.87 -16.69 -17.33
C GLY A 16 -12.87 -16.02 -16.38
N LEU A 17 -12.69 -16.26 -15.08
CA LEU A 17 -13.26 -15.37 -14.06
C LEU A 17 -12.66 -13.99 -14.29
N ASN A 18 -13.42 -13.10 -14.93
CA ASN A 18 -13.16 -11.67 -14.85
C ASN A 18 -13.48 -11.24 -13.41
N CYS A 19 -12.52 -11.45 -12.49
CA CYS A 19 -12.50 -10.70 -11.25
C CYS A 19 -12.48 -9.23 -11.65
N LEU A 20 -13.61 -8.56 -11.50
CA LEU A 20 -13.67 -7.11 -11.46
C LEU A 20 -12.79 -6.69 -10.29
N ALA A 21 -11.52 -6.42 -10.56
CA ALA A 21 -10.68 -5.70 -9.64
C ALA A 21 -11.33 -4.32 -9.49
N ALA A 22 -12.12 -4.14 -8.43
CA ALA A 22 -12.52 -2.82 -8.01
C ALA A 22 -11.22 -2.01 -7.90
N GLY A 23 -11.09 -0.95 -8.71
CA GLY A 23 -9.94 -0.07 -8.63
C GLY A 23 -9.76 0.41 -7.19
N SER A 24 -8.52 0.67 -6.77
CA SER A 24 -8.32 1.23 -5.44
C SER A 24 -9.13 2.54 -5.31
N PRO A 25 -9.76 2.82 -4.16
CA PRO A 25 -10.48 4.09 -3.96
C PRO A 25 -9.63 5.34 -4.22
N LEU A 26 -8.31 5.16 -4.29
CA LEU A 26 -7.32 6.20 -4.48
C LEU A 26 -6.84 6.36 -5.92
N GLU A 27 -7.33 5.58 -6.90
CA GLU A 27 -6.86 5.66 -8.29
C GLU A 27 -6.94 7.08 -8.88
N ASP A 28 -7.96 7.85 -8.49
CA ASP A 28 -8.15 9.23 -8.94
C ASP A 28 -7.24 10.25 -8.21
N PHE A 29 -6.56 9.83 -7.14
CA PHE A 29 -5.67 10.67 -6.31
C PHE A 29 -4.20 10.42 -6.62
N ARG A 30 -3.87 10.30 -7.92
CA ARG A 30 -2.50 10.15 -8.41
C ARG A 30 -1.72 11.45 -8.34
N SER A 31 -0.41 11.30 -8.31
CA SER A 31 0.51 12.44 -8.27
C SER A 31 0.37 13.36 -9.49
N SER A 32 0.58 14.65 -9.25
CA SER A 32 0.74 15.67 -10.27
C SER A 32 2.15 16.27 -10.22
N GLU A 33 2.41 17.29 -11.03
CA GLU A 33 3.67 18.03 -11.04
C GLU A 33 4.02 18.65 -9.67
N SER A 34 3.00 19.12 -8.93
CA SER A 34 3.20 19.86 -7.68
C SER A 34 2.82 19.08 -6.42
N ILE A 35 1.88 18.13 -6.52
CA ILE A 35 1.32 17.39 -5.38
C ILE A 35 1.68 15.91 -5.50
N HIS A 36 2.11 15.31 -4.38
CA HIS A 36 2.27 13.86 -4.30
C HIS A 36 0.91 13.21 -4.02
N GLY A 37 0.52 12.26 -4.87
CA GLY A 37 -0.76 11.59 -4.82
C GLY A 37 -0.89 10.64 -3.64
N LEU A 38 -2.10 10.51 -3.13
CA LEU A 38 -2.43 9.57 -2.06
C LEU A 38 -2.30 8.12 -2.54
N TYR A 39 -2.53 7.87 -3.83
CA TYR A 39 -2.31 6.57 -4.45
C TYR A 39 -0.87 6.09 -4.24
N GLU A 40 0.13 6.90 -4.60
CA GLU A 40 1.52 6.48 -4.48
C GLU A 40 1.97 6.31 -3.02
N ILE A 41 1.42 7.10 -2.09
CA ILE A 41 1.67 6.95 -0.65
C ILE A 41 1.12 5.61 -0.14
N ASP A 42 -0.13 5.29 -0.49
CA ASP A 42 -0.79 4.04 -0.12
C ASP A 42 -0.02 2.82 -0.68
N GLN A 43 0.36 2.87 -1.96
CA GLN A 43 1.13 1.80 -2.60
C GLN A 43 2.49 1.58 -1.91
N ALA A 44 3.21 2.65 -1.58
CA ALA A 44 4.49 2.54 -0.87
C ALA A 44 4.30 1.88 0.51
N ALA A 45 3.30 2.32 1.27
CA ALA A 45 3.02 1.77 2.60
C ALA A 45 2.59 0.30 2.54
N ARG A 46 1.72 -0.07 1.60
CA ARG A 46 1.27 -1.47 1.41
C ARG A 46 2.41 -2.37 0.99
N ALA A 47 3.26 -1.93 0.05
CA ALA A 47 4.43 -2.70 -0.38
C ALA A 47 5.38 -2.96 0.79
N PHE A 48 5.63 -1.95 1.62
CA PHE A 48 6.43 -2.09 2.84
C PHE A 48 5.83 -3.11 3.81
N VAL A 49 4.54 -2.98 4.14
CA VAL A 49 3.87 -3.90 5.07
C VAL A 49 3.83 -5.33 4.53
N ALA A 50 3.59 -5.52 3.25
CA ALA A 50 3.63 -6.85 2.62
C ALA A 50 5.02 -7.48 2.77
N ALA A 51 6.09 -6.73 2.49
CA ALA A 51 7.46 -7.21 2.66
C ALA A 51 7.78 -7.55 4.13
N GLU A 52 7.36 -6.71 5.08
CA GLU A 52 7.57 -6.95 6.51
C GLU A 52 6.76 -8.15 7.05
N ASN A 53 5.55 -8.35 6.54
CA ASN A 53 4.73 -9.51 6.85
C ASN A 53 5.42 -10.79 6.40
N THR A 54 5.90 -10.84 5.16
CA THR A 54 6.65 -11.99 4.63
C THR A 54 7.94 -12.23 5.41
N ARG A 55 8.72 -11.18 5.68
CA ARG A 55 10.02 -11.28 6.37
C ARG A 55 9.88 -11.83 7.79
N ASN A 56 8.86 -11.39 8.52
CA ASN A 56 8.72 -11.66 9.94
C ASN A 56 7.62 -12.67 10.28
N ASN A 57 6.98 -13.27 9.28
CA ASN A 57 5.79 -14.10 9.46
C ASN A 57 4.70 -13.42 10.30
N THR A 58 4.39 -12.17 9.95
CA THR A 58 3.36 -11.36 10.63
C THR A 58 2.22 -11.03 9.66
N HIS A 59 1.12 -10.50 10.20
CA HIS A 59 -0.08 -10.20 9.43
C HIS A 59 -0.59 -8.79 9.74
N TRP A 60 0.21 -7.78 9.43
CA TRP A 60 -0.20 -6.38 9.53
C TRP A 60 -1.02 -5.96 8.30
N THR A 61 -1.98 -5.08 8.54
CA THR A 61 -2.73 -4.35 7.51
C THR A 61 -2.48 -2.87 7.70
N VAL A 62 -2.48 -2.10 6.61
CA VAL A 62 -2.33 -0.64 6.62
C VAL A 62 -3.62 0.01 6.15
N ALA A 63 -4.08 1.01 6.90
CA ALA A 63 -5.20 1.84 6.51
C ALA A 63 -4.79 2.81 5.40
N GLU A 64 -5.73 3.18 4.54
CA GLU A 64 -5.50 4.21 3.52
C GLU A 64 -5.08 5.55 4.14
N PRO A 65 -4.30 6.37 3.42
CA PRO A 65 -4.00 7.74 3.82
C PRO A 65 -5.27 8.56 4.11
N ASN A 66 -5.14 9.55 4.98
CA ASN A 66 -6.21 10.53 5.18
C ASN A 66 -6.43 11.32 3.88
N LEU A 67 -7.66 11.39 3.38
CA LEU A 67 -7.99 12.15 2.15
C LEU A 67 -7.70 13.66 2.26
N LYS A 68 -7.49 14.17 3.48
CA LYS A 68 -7.07 15.56 3.74
C LYS A 68 -5.56 15.75 3.69
N THR A 69 -4.78 14.68 3.55
CA THR A 69 -3.33 14.78 3.40
C THR A 69 -3.01 15.44 2.07
N LEU A 70 -2.26 16.53 2.13
CA LEU A 70 -1.78 17.25 0.97
C LEU A 70 -0.30 17.55 1.17
N VAL A 71 0.56 16.95 0.36
CA VAL A 71 2.02 17.10 0.46
C VAL A 71 2.61 17.39 -0.92
N ALA A 72 3.70 18.15 -0.95
CA ALA A 72 4.38 18.50 -2.19
C ALA A 72 4.97 17.25 -2.86
N ARG A 73 4.96 17.21 -4.20
CA ARG A 73 5.51 16.09 -5.00
C ARG A 73 6.94 15.78 -4.57
N CYS A 74 7.21 14.52 -4.21
CA CYS A 74 8.56 14.12 -3.86
C CYS A 74 9.49 14.10 -5.08
N LYS A 75 10.73 14.58 -4.95
CA LYS A 75 11.75 14.52 -6.03
C LYS A 75 12.50 13.19 -6.07
N ALA A 76 12.54 12.49 -4.94
CA ALA A 76 13.21 11.22 -4.77
C ALA A 76 12.18 10.09 -4.58
N PRO A 77 12.58 8.81 -4.71
CA PRO A 77 11.77 7.70 -4.25
C PRO A 77 11.36 7.88 -2.78
N LEU A 78 10.14 7.46 -2.45
CA LEU A 78 9.67 7.46 -1.07
C LEU A 78 10.45 6.42 -0.25
N GLU A 79 10.84 6.81 0.95
CA GLU A 79 11.30 5.87 1.98
C GLU A 79 10.10 5.41 2.80
N THR A 80 10.13 4.15 3.23
CA THR A 80 9.08 3.57 4.08
C THR A 80 9.70 2.84 5.26
N ARG A 81 9.17 3.09 6.46
CA ARG A 81 9.66 2.46 7.70
C ARG A 81 8.58 2.32 8.75
N TRP A 82 8.85 1.50 9.77
CA TRP A 82 8.03 1.51 10.99
C TRP A 82 8.26 2.79 11.77
N GLY A 83 7.20 3.31 12.37
CA GLY A 83 7.24 4.44 13.31
C GLY A 83 6.22 4.27 14.45
N GLU A 84 6.12 5.28 15.30
CA GLU A 84 5.17 5.33 16.41
C GLU A 84 4.54 6.72 16.52
N ILE A 85 3.22 6.76 16.74
CA ILE A 85 2.51 7.99 17.12
C ILE A 85 2.06 7.91 18.57
N ARG A 86 2.08 9.06 19.25
CA ARG A 86 1.49 9.24 20.57
C ARG A 86 0.09 9.79 20.44
N LEU A 87 -0.85 9.19 21.14
CA LEU A 87 -2.25 9.57 21.18
C LEU A 87 -2.63 9.78 22.64
N SER A 88 -3.37 10.84 22.93
CA SER A 88 -3.97 11.01 24.26
C SER A 88 -5.34 10.35 24.26
N ALA A 89 -5.54 9.39 25.17
CA ALA A 89 -6.84 8.79 25.43
C ALA A 89 -7.74 9.77 26.17
N ALA A 90 -9.06 9.51 26.13
CA ALA A 90 -10.06 10.37 26.77
C ALA A 90 -9.92 10.43 28.31
N ASP A 91 -9.30 9.40 28.91
CA ASP A 91 -8.98 9.31 30.33
C ASP A 91 -7.63 9.96 30.70
N GLY A 92 -6.95 10.59 29.74
CA GLY A 92 -5.65 11.23 29.93
C GLY A 92 -4.45 10.29 29.82
N GLN A 93 -4.64 8.99 29.55
CA GLN A 93 -3.51 8.08 29.30
C GLN A 93 -2.83 8.38 27.95
N GLU A 94 -1.49 8.31 27.93
CA GLU A 94 -0.73 8.32 26.68
C GLU A 94 -0.70 6.91 26.07
N LEU A 95 -1.26 6.78 24.87
CA LEU A 95 -1.22 5.58 24.06
C LEU A 95 -0.17 5.72 22.97
N ARG A 96 0.67 4.68 22.80
CA ARG A 96 1.57 4.58 21.66
C ARG A 96 0.99 3.62 20.65
N ARG A 97 0.93 4.04 19.38
CA ARG A 97 0.46 3.20 18.29
C ARG A 97 1.52 3.09 17.21
N LYS A 98 1.83 1.85 16.83
CA LYS A 98 2.68 1.54 15.69
C LYS A 98 2.02 2.05 14.40
N VAL A 99 2.82 2.62 13.51
CA VAL A 99 2.41 3.16 12.21
C VAL A 99 3.45 2.81 11.15
N VAL A 100 3.08 2.95 9.89
CA VAL A 100 4.03 3.03 8.79
C VAL A 100 4.26 4.50 8.47
N GLU A 101 5.52 4.92 8.45
CA GLU A 101 5.91 6.24 7.96
C GLU A 101 6.31 6.13 6.49
N VAL A 102 5.69 6.93 5.64
CA VAL A 102 6.10 7.19 4.27
C VAL A 102 6.78 8.55 4.26
N VAL A 103 8.05 8.58 3.87
CA VAL A 103 8.93 9.72 4.04
C VAL A 103 9.44 10.19 2.69
N CYS A 104 9.35 11.51 2.47
CA CYS A 104 10.03 12.20 1.40
C CYS A 104 11.14 13.07 1.99
N ALA A 105 12.40 12.77 1.66
CA ALA A 105 13.53 13.56 2.13
C ALA A 105 13.55 14.98 1.52
N LYS A 106 13.12 15.12 0.26
CA LYS A 106 13.11 16.39 -0.45
C LYS A 106 12.02 16.45 -1.51
N SER A 107 11.11 17.40 -1.39
CA SER A 107 10.02 17.63 -2.33
C SER A 107 10.32 18.75 -3.34
N VAL A 108 9.39 18.98 -4.27
CA VAL A 108 9.42 20.11 -5.22
C VAL A 108 9.47 21.47 -4.54
N SER A 109 8.92 21.63 -3.33
CA SER A 109 9.03 22.86 -2.53
C SER A 109 10.39 23.03 -1.85
N GLY A 110 11.23 21.98 -1.84
CA GLY A 110 12.53 21.96 -1.18
C GLY A 110 12.50 21.37 0.23
N GLU A 111 11.33 21.28 0.86
CA GLU A 111 11.15 20.69 2.19
C GLU A 111 10.83 19.19 2.10
N GLY A 112 11.25 18.43 3.13
CA GLY A 112 10.86 17.04 3.31
C GLY A 112 9.53 16.91 4.06
N TRP A 113 8.90 15.74 3.99
CA TRP A 113 7.67 15.45 4.72
C TRP A 113 7.60 13.98 5.14
N THR A 114 6.79 13.71 6.16
CA THR A 114 6.46 12.36 6.63
C THR A 114 4.96 12.22 6.76
N VAL A 115 4.39 11.17 6.18
CA VAL A 115 2.99 10.78 6.36
C VAL A 115 2.94 9.46 7.12
N SER A 116 2.23 9.45 8.24
CA SER A 116 2.06 8.26 9.08
C SER A 116 0.72 7.58 8.80
N LEU A 117 0.75 6.32 8.39
CA LEU A 117 -0.43 5.50 8.13
C LEU A 117 -0.63 4.51 9.27
N ARG A 118 -1.87 4.38 9.73
CA ARG A 118 -2.22 3.47 10.83
C ARG A 118 -2.11 2.03 10.36
N VAL A 119 -1.63 1.17 11.25
CA VAL A 119 -1.66 -0.28 11.05
C VAL A 119 -2.47 -0.99 12.12
N SER A 120 -2.96 -2.17 11.76
CA SER A 120 -3.67 -3.10 12.64
C SER A 120 -3.29 -4.53 12.28
N HIS A 121 -3.40 -5.46 13.23
CA HIS A 121 -3.34 -6.88 12.91
C HIS A 121 -4.54 -7.27 12.03
N ALA A 122 -4.29 -8.03 10.97
CA ALA A 122 -5.33 -8.74 10.25
C ALA A 122 -5.99 -9.72 11.23
N SER A 123 -7.32 -9.70 11.27
CA SER A 123 -8.13 -10.66 12.04
C SER A 123 -8.27 -11.98 11.28
#